data_AF-A0A9N9FG02-F1
#
_entry.id   AF-A0A9N9FG02-F1
#
_cell.length_a   1.000
_cell.length_b   1.000
_cell.length_c   1.000
_cell.angle_alpha   90.00
_cell.angle_beta   90.00
_cell.angle_gamma   90.00
#
_symmetry.space_group_name_H-M   'P 1'
#
loop_
_entity.id
_entity.type
_entity.pdbx_description
1 polymer ?
#
loop_
_entity_poly.entity_id
_entity_poly.type
_entity_poly.pdbx_seq_one_letter_code
_entity_poly.pdbx_strand_id
1 'polypeptide(L)'
;MFSACLRWNQTVANNFTLDIEQSYSYGNKTLAPIAERMSKKYNISPPLDPTRYYWDMKYYFQYSYGNPLNEQLGCAYITQFVNSVEDYLNGKSRMVADLKFGHAFTEMIVLSTLKYTLQKNLYWTSTIYFEIYTSPGKDTLMRLVVNFEPYIIPGCDGEYCKWSKFKDILSGKINCDFDKLCAA
;
A
#
# COMPACT_ATOMS: atom_id res chain seq x y z
N MET A 1 3.71 -0.94 -13.70
CA MET A 1 5.04 -0.42 -13.31
C MET A 1 5.84 -1.47 -12.53
N PHE A 2 5.36 -2.05 -11.42
CA PHE A 2 6.12 -3.14 -10.77
C PHE A 2 6.28 -4.40 -11.64
N SER A 3 5.31 -4.70 -12.51
CA SER A 3 5.43 -5.76 -13.53
C SER A 3 6.52 -5.48 -14.58
N ALA A 4 6.91 -4.22 -14.75
CA ALA A 4 8.05 -3.83 -15.59
C ALA A 4 9.38 -3.90 -14.83
N CYS A 5 9.35 -4.16 -13.53
CA CYS A 5 10.55 -4.33 -12.71
C CYS A 5 11.10 -5.75 -12.87
N LEU A 6 12.17 -5.91 -13.64
CA LEU A 6 12.76 -7.22 -13.92
C LEU A 6 13.19 -7.93 -12.62
N ARG A 7 13.86 -7.21 -11.71
CA ARG A 7 14.25 -7.74 -10.40
C ARG A 7 13.06 -8.26 -9.61
N TRP A 8 11.95 -7.53 -9.54
CA TRP A 8 10.75 -7.98 -8.81
C TRP A 8 10.15 -9.25 -9.42
N ASN A 9 10.11 -9.33 -10.75
CA ASN A 9 9.63 -10.53 -11.43
C ASN A 9 10.51 -11.75 -11.09
N GLN A 10 11.83 -11.59 -11.13
CA GLN A 10 12.78 -12.66 -10.83
C GLN A 10 12.78 -13.10 -9.36
N THR A 11 12.61 -12.17 -8.41
CA THR A 11 12.77 -12.46 -6.98
C THR A 11 11.46 -12.63 -6.21
N VAL A 12 10.40 -11.94 -6.63
CA VAL A 12 9.11 -11.90 -5.91
C VAL A 12 8.03 -12.67 -6.67
N ALA A 13 7.89 -12.50 -7.99
CA ALA A 13 6.81 -13.22 -8.69
C ALA A 13 7.06 -14.73 -8.75
N ASN A 14 8.30 -15.13 -9.01
CA ASN A 14 8.66 -16.51 -9.34
C ASN A 14 9.12 -17.36 -8.14
N ASN A 15 9.29 -16.77 -6.95
CA ASN A 15 9.85 -17.47 -5.78
C ASN A 15 8.82 -17.69 -4.65
N PHE A 16 7.58 -18.03 -5.01
CA PHE A 16 6.45 -18.16 -4.06
C PHE A 16 6.03 -19.58 -3.71
N THR A 17 6.69 -20.59 -4.26
CA THR A 17 6.24 -21.98 -4.15
C THR A 17 6.20 -22.45 -2.70
N LEU A 18 7.26 -22.15 -1.93
CA LEU A 18 7.36 -22.54 -0.52
C LEU A 18 6.29 -21.88 0.35
N ASP A 19 5.97 -20.61 0.07
CA ASP A 19 5.02 -19.82 0.84
C ASP A 19 3.57 -20.18 0.52
N ILE A 20 3.28 -20.49 -0.75
CA ILE A 20 1.99 -21.05 -1.17
C ILE A 20 1.75 -22.40 -0.48
N GLU A 21 2.76 -23.28 -0.46
CA GLU A 21 2.65 -24.59 0.19
C GLU A 21 2.43 -24.47 1.71
N GLN A 22 3.18 -23.59 2.37
CA GLN A 22 3.05 -23.35 3.81
C GLN A 22 1.72 -22.70 4.16
N SER A 23 1.30 -21.66 3.43
CA SER A 23 0.04 -20.94 3.67
C SER A 23 -1.17 -21.82 3.38
N TYR A 24 -1.13 -22.64 2.32
CA TYR A 24 -2.21 -23.57 2.00
C TYR A 24 -2.31 -24.71 3.02
N SER A 25 -1.16 -25.30 3.40
CA SER A 25 -1.11 -26.36 4.42
C SER A 25 -1.60 -25.84 5.78
N TYR A 26 -1.13 -24.67 6.21
CA TYR A 26 -1.55 -24.06 7.47
C TYR A 26 -3.02 -23.64 7.45
N GLY A 27 -3.47 -22.99 6.36
CA GLY A 27 -4.86 -22.59 6.17
C GLY A 27 -5.83 -23.77 6.26
N ASN A 28 -5.54 -24.86 5.54
CA ASN A 28 -6.42 -26.02 5.52
C ASN A 28 -6.30 -26.92 6.75
N LYS A 29 -5.09 -27.20 7.25
CA LYS A 29 -4.90 -28.16 8.35
C LYS A 29 -5.11 -27.54 9.71
N THR A 30 -4.83 -26.25 9.86
CA THR A 30 -4.88 -25.56 11.17
C THR A 30 -6.06 -24.61 11.25
N LEU A 31 -6.20 -23.67 10.30
CA LEU A 31 -7.21 -22.63 10.41
C LEU A 31 -8.62 -23.13 10.08
N ALA A 32 -8.79 -24.01 9.08
CA ALA A 32 -10.12 -24.48 8.70
C ALA A 32 -10.88 -25.21 9.84
N PRO A 33 -10.28 -26.16 10.58
CA PRO A 33 -10.94 -26.79 11.71
C PRO A 33 -11.27 -25.80 12.84
N ILE A 34 -10.39 -24.80 13.07
CA ILE A 34 -10.62 -23.76 14.07
C ILE A 34 -11.78 -22.85 13.66
N ALA A 35 -11.78 -22.40 12.40
CA ALA A 35 -12.81 -21.55 11.81
C ALA A 35 -14.18 -22.22 11.85
N GLU A 36 -14.26 -23.51 11.49
CA GLU A 36 -15.49 -24.30 11.58
C GLU A 36 -15.99 -24.41 13.04
N ARG A 37 -15.10 -24.81 13.95
CA ARG A 37 -15.43 -24.95 15.38
C ARG A 37 -15.93 -23.65 15.99
N MET A 38 -15.29 -22.52 15.67
CA MET A 38 -15.68 -21.20 16.14
C MET A 38 -17.01 -20.76 15.55
N SER A 39 -17.18 -20.92 14.23
CA SER A 39 -18.42 -20.54 13.54
C SER A 39 -19.62 -21.26 14.13
N LYS A 40 -19.48 -22.57 14.38
CA LYS A 40 -20.52 -23.39 15.01
C LYS A 40 -20.76 -23.01 16.47
N LYS A 41 -19.71 -22.86 17.28
CA LYS A 41 -19.81 -22.57 18.72
C LYS A 41 -20.49 -21.22 18.99
N TYR A 42 -20.23 -20.22 18.16
CA TYR A 42 -20.71 -18.85 18.36
C TYR A 42 -21.82 -18.44 17.39
N ASN A 43 -22.35 -19.37 16.59
CA ASN A 43 -23.40 -19.12 15.60
C ASN A 43 -23.09 -17.94 14.66
N ILE A 44 -21.84 -17.87 14.16
CA ILE A 44 -21.37 -16.80 13.28
C ILE A 44 -21.92 -17.02 11.87
N SER A 45 -22.57 -16.00 11.29
CA SER A 45 -23.09 -16.04 9.92
C SER A 45 -22.71 -14.76 9.17
N PRO A 46 -22.04 -14.86 7.99
CA PRO A 46 -21.57 -16.11 7.37
C PRO A 46 -20.44 -16.78 8.18
N PRO A 47 -20.19 -18.10 8.00
CA PRO A 47 -19.08 -18.78 8.65
C PRO A 47 -17.73 -18.13 8.34
N LEU A 48 -16.80 -18.27 9.28
CA LEU A 48 -15.42 -17.81 9.09
C LEU A 48 -14.76 -18.57 7.93
N ASP A 49 -14.21 -17.83 6.98
CA ASP A 49 -13.55 -18.38 5.79
C ASP A 49 -12.02 -18.41 5.97
N PRO A 50 -11.41 -19.59 6.17
CA PRO A 50 -9.96 -19.73 6.32
C PRO A 50 -9.20 -19.48 5.01
N THR A 51 -9.86 -19.53 3.85
CA THR A 51 -9.22 -19.27 2.55
C THR A 51 -8.85 -17.79 2.41
N ARG A 52 -9.54 -16.90 3.11
CA ARG A 52 -9.19 -15.48 3.16
C ARG A 52 -7.80 -15.26 3.73
N TYR A 53 -7.41 -16.03 4.75
CA TYR A 53 -6.06 -15.97 5.32
C TYR A 53 -4.97 -16.36 4.30
N TYR A 54 -5.24 -17.38 3.47
CA TYR A 54 -4.30 -17.77 2.41
C TYR A 54 -4.02 -16.60 1.46
N TRP A 55 -5.08 -15.91 1.01
CA TRP A 55 -4.94 -14.74 0.14
C TRP A 55 -4.26 -13.59 0.87
N ASP A 56 -4.58 -13.38 2.15
CA ASP A 56 -3.99 -12.31 2.93
C ASP A 56 -2.47 -12.50 3.10
N MET A 57 -2.03 -13.73 3.38
CA MET A 57 -0.60 -14.05 3.45
C MET A 57 0.08 -13.92 2.11
N LYS A 58 -0.53 -14.48 1.06
CA LYS A 58 0.00 -14.36 -0.29
C LYS A 58 0.23 -12.89 -0.66
N TYR A 59 -0.76 -12.02 -0.45
CA TYR A 59 -0.60 -10.62 -0.82
C TYR A 59 0.30 -9.83 0.14
N TYR A 60 0.33 -10.20 1.42
CA TYR A 60 1.27 -9.62 2.36
C TYR A 60 2.73 -9.83 1.93
N PHE A 61 3.07 -11.06 1.55
CA PHE A 61 4.42 -11.40 1.10
C PHE A 61 4.70 -10.94 -0.33
N GLN A 62 3.70 -10.97 -1.24
CA GLN A 62 3.92 -10.57 -2.64
C GLN A 62 3.95 -9.06 -2.83
N TYR A 63 3.06 -8.33 -2.18
CA TYR A 63 2.75 -6.94 -2.52
C TYR A 63 2.83 -5.97 -1.32
N SER A 64 3.13 -6.47 -0.12
CA SER A 64 3.28 -5.65 1.09
C SER A 64 4.62 -5.89 1.80
N TYR A 65 4.65 -5.69 3.12
CA TYR A 65 5.87 -5.71 3.95
C TYR A 65 6.57 -7.06 4.01
N GLY A 66 5.92 -8.15 3.63
CA GLY A 66 6.56 -9.45 3.61
C GLY A 66 7.71 -9.53 2.60
N ASN A 67 7.85 -8.56 1.69
CA ASN A 67 9.03 -8.40 0.84
C ASN A 67 9.62 -6.98 0.90
N PRO A 68 10.89 -6.82 1.33
CA PRO A 68 11.54 -5.51 1.41
C PRO A 68 11.61 -4.74 0.07
N LEU A 69 11.56 -5.44 -1.07
CA LEU A 69 11.56 -4.81 -2.38
C LEU A 69 10.30 -3.99 -2.63
N ASN A 70 9.15 -4.38 -2.06
CA ASN A 70 7.88 -3.67 -2.26
C ASN A 70 7.92 -2.26 -1.67
N GLU A 71 8.57 -2.07 -0.53
CA GLU A 71 8.72 -0.74 0.07
C GLU A 71 9.53 0.19 -0.86
N GLN A 72 10.57 -0.35 -1.51
CA GLN A 72 11.41 0.38 -2.47
C GLN A 72 10.66 0.67 -3.77
N LEU A 73 9.78 -0.23 -4.21
CA LEU A 73 8.94 0.00 -5.39
C LEU A 73 7.91 1.10 -5.15
N GLY A 74 7.27 1.13 -3.99
CA GLY A 74 6.31 2.18 -3.65
C GLY A 74 6.98 3.55 -3.47
N CYS A 75 8.27 3.58 -3.11
CA CYS A 75 9.05 4.81 -3.03
C CYS A 75 9.07 5.61 -4.35
N ALA A 76 9.11 4.96 -5.52
CA ALA A 76 9.09 5.66 -6.80
C ALA A 76 7.79 6.46 -7.00
N TYR A 77 6.64 5.87 -6.65
CA TYR A 77 5.34 6.54 -6.69
C TYR A 77 5.28 7.72 -5.72
N ILE A 78 5.72 7.50 -4.48
CA ILE A 78 5.73 8.54 -3.46
C ILE A 78 6.69 9.67 -3.82
N THR A 79 7.85 9.36 -4.40
CA THR A 79 8.82 10.35 -4.89
C THR A 79 8.19 11.21 -5.98
N GLN A 80 7.54 10.60 -6.98
CA GLN A 80 6.85 11.33 -8.03
C GLN A 80 5.76 12.24 -7.45
N PHE A 81 4.95 11.72 -6.52
CA PHE A 81 3.91 12.49 -5.84
C PHE A 81 4.50 13.70 -5.10
N VAL A 82 5.52 13.49 -4.26
CA VAL A 82 6.17 14.57 -3.50
C VAL A 82 6.74 15.63 -4.44
N ASN A 83 7.43 15.22 -5.52
CA ASN A 83 7.99 16.14 -6.49
C ASN A 83 6.89 16.96 -7.20
N SER A 84 5.80 16.32 -7.62
CA SER A 84 4.67 17.03 -8.26
C SER A 84 4.00 18.05 -7.34
N VAL A 85 3.83 17.72 -6.05
CA VAL A 85 3.29 18.67 -5.07
C VAL A 85 4.28 19.82 -4.82
N GLU A 86 5.57 19.54 -4.65
CA GLU A 86 6.59 20.57 -4.49
C GLU A 86 6.69 21.49 -5.71
N ASP A 87 6.64 20.96 -6.92
CA ASP A 87 6.66 21.77 -8.14
C ASP A 87 5.44 22.68 -8.21
N TYR A 88 4.26 22.22 -7.81
CA TYR A 88 3.07 23.06 -7.69
C TYR A 88 3.23 24.15 -6.63
N LEU A 89 3.63 23.79 -5.40
CA LEU A 89 3.78 24.73 -4.28
C LEU A 89 4.85 25.80 -4.57
N ASN A 90 5.89 25.44 -5.32
CA ASN A 90 6.98 26.35 -5.71
C ASN A 90 6.71 27.11 -7.02
N GLY A 91 5.51 26.99 -7.59
CA GLY A 91 5.11 27.70 -8.82
C GLY A 91 5.79 27.20 -10.10
N LYS A 92 6.47 26.05 -10.05
CA LYS A 92 7.11 25.40 -11.22
C LYS A 92 6.11 24.61 -12.05
N SER A 93 4.96 24.25 -11.48
CA SER A 93 3.89 23.52 -12.15
C SER A 93 2.53 24.17 -11.90
N ARG A 94 1.65 24.07 -12.90
CA ARG A 94 0.22 24.43 -12.81
C ARG A 94 -0.70 23.21 -12.68
N MET A 95 -0.12 22.01 -12.57
CA MET A 95 -0.88 20.76 -12.45
C MET A 95 -1.57 20.72 -11.09
N VAL A 96 -2.90 20.63 -11.11
CA VAL A 96 -3.74 20.59 -9.89
C VAL A 96 -4.29 19.19 -9.59
N ALA A 97 -4.13 18.24 -10.51
CA ALA A 97 -4.51 16.84 -10.35
C ALA A 97 -3.61 15.93 -11.19
N ASP A 98 -3.20 14.81 -10.62
CA ASP A 98 -2.48 13.71 -11.29
C ASP A 98 -3.31 12.43 -11.07
N LEU A 99 -3.89 11.90 -12.15
CA LEU A 99 -4.76 10.73 -12.12
C LEU A 99 -4.01 9.52 -12.68
N LYS A 100 -3.89 8.46 -11.87
CA LYS A 100 -3.19 7.23 -12.24
C LYS A 100 -4.14 6.04 -12.12
N PHE A 101 -4.08 5.18 -13.11
CA PHE A 101 -4.83 3.93 -13.14
C PHE A 101 -3.85 2.77 -12.98
N GLY A 102 -4.19 1.86 -12.08
CA GLY A 102 -3.35 0.71 -11.75
C GLY A 102 -4.18 -0.51 -11.36
N HIS A 103 -3.48 -1.54 -10.90
CA HIS A 103 -4.11 -2.69 -10.27
C HIS A 103 -4.07 -2.53 -8.75
N ALA A 104 -4.96 -3.24 -8.05
CA ALA A 104 -4.99 -3.27 -6.58
C ALA A 104 -3.60 -3.57 -5.97
N PHE A 105 -2.78 -4.39 -6.63
CA PHE A 105 -1.42 -4.71 -6.18
C PHE A 105 -0.48 -3.49 -6.19
N THR A 106 -0.64 -2.58 -7.16
CA THR A 106 0.09 -1.30 -7.17
C THR A 106 -0.31 -0.44 -5.98
N GLU A 107 -1.61 -0.37 -5.70
CA GLU A 107 -2.16 0.38 -4.56
C GLU A 107 -1.63 -0.18 -3.24
N MET A 108 -1.58 -1.51 -3.09
CA MET A 108 -0.99 -2.19 -1.94
C MET A 108 0.48 -1.81 -1.73
N ILE A 109 1.27 -1.75 -2.80
CA ILE A 109 2.68 -1.34 -2.75
C ILE A 109 2.80 0.13 -2.28
N VAL A 110 1.97 1.03 -2.80
CA VAL A 110 1.95 2.45 -2.39
C VAL A 110 1.58 2.60 -0.91
N LEU A 111 0.52 1.94 -0.46
CA LEU A 111 0.09 1.94 0.95
C LEU A 111 1.16 1.33 1.86
N SER A 112 1.91 0.35 1.35
CA SER A 112 3.00 -0.28 2.10
C SER A 112 4.13 0.72 2.40
N THR A 113 4.50 1.60 1.47
CA THR A 113 5.48 2.66 1.75
C THR A 113 5.02 3.60 2.89
N LEU A 114 3.69 3.79 3.03
CA LEU A 114 3.07 4.62 4.05
C LEU A 114 2.82 3.92 5.40
N LYS A 115 3.39 2.73 5.62
CA LYS A 115 3.20 1.95 6.87
C LYS A 115 1.76 1.45 7.11
N TYR A 116 0.92 1.38 6.08
CA TYR A 116 -0.38 0.73 6.14
C TYR A 116 -0.30 -0.76 5.76
N THR A 117 -0.72 -1.63 6.67
CA THR A 117 -0.90 -3.08 6.46
C THR A 117 -2.30 -3.46 5.95
N LEU A 118 -3.09 -2.48 5.51
CA LEU A 118 -4.52 -2.68 5.26
C LEU A 118 -4.82 -3.24 3.87
N GLN A 119 -4.87 -4.56 3.78
CA GLN A 119 -5.59 -5.24 2.69
C GLN A 119 -7.11 -5.12 2.86
N LYS A 120 -7.60 -4.86 4.08
CA LYS A 120 -9.03 -4.82 4.41
C LYS A 120 -9.83 -3.79 3.60
N ASN A 121 -9.17 -2.80 3.02
CA ASN A 121 -9.81 -1.65 2.40
C ASN A 121 -9.60 -1.58 0.90
N LEU A 122 -8.89 -2.53 0.28
CA LEU A 122 -8.74 -2.57 -1.17
C LEU A 122 -9.63 -3.67 -1.75
N TYR A 123 -10.75 -3.26 -2.33
CA TYR A 123 -11.64 -4.08 -3.13
C TYR A 123 -11.54 -3.71 -4.62
N TRP A 124 -12.30 -4.40 -5.46
CA TRP A 124 -12.35 -4.10 -6.89
C TRP A 124 -12.71 -2.64 -7.11
N THR A 125 -12.01 -1.96 -8.03
CA THR A 125 -12.19 -0.51 -8.30
C THR A 125 -11.89 0.40 -7.11
N SER A 126 -10.95 0.00 -6.24
CA SER A 126 -10.50 0.88 -5.17
C SER A 126 -9.87 2.16 -5.72
N THR A 127 -9.95 3.22 -4.93
CA THR A 127 -9.33 4.51 -5.27
C THR A 127 -8.61 5.07 -4.07
N ILE A 128 -7.41 5.58 -4.30
CA ILE A 128 -6.59 6.28 -3.30
C ILE A 128 -6.40 7.73 -3.78
N TYR A 129 -6.70 8.68 -2.91
CA TYR A 129 -6.46 10.09 -3.14
C TYR A 129 -5.48 10.64 -2.11
N PHE A 130 -4.58 11.49 -2.59
CA PHE A 130 -3.89 12.44 -1.76
C PHE A 130 -4.44 13.81 -2.11
N GLU A 131 -5.10 14.45 -1.15
CA GLU A 131 -5.62 15.79 -1.36
C GLU A 131 -4.71 16.80 -0.68
N ILE A 132 -4.36 17.87 -1.39
CA ILE A 132 -3.48 18.95 -0.92
C ILE A 132 -4.32 20.20 -0.71
N TYR A 133 -4.19 20.79 0.47
CA TYR A 133 -4.90 21.99 0.88
C TYR A 133 -3.91 23.13 1.07
N THR A 134 -4.06 24.20 0.28
CA THR A 134 -3.24 25.40 0.35
C THR A 134 -4.10 26.60 0.72
N SER A 135 -3.55 27.50 1.54
CA SER A 135 -4.17 28.78 1.87
C SER A 135 -3.06 29.82 2.07
N PRO A 136 -3.23 31.06 1.56
CA PRO A 136 -2.25 32.12 1.80
C PRO A 136 -1.95 32.30 3.28
N GLY A 137 -0.66 32.36 3.65
CA GLY A 137 -0.21 32.57 5.03
C GLY A 137 -0.46 31.41 6.00
N LYS A 138 -0.86 30.23 5.51
CA LYS A 138 -1.06 29.03 6.34
C LYS A 138 -0.17 27.89 5.86
N ASP A 139 0.10 26.96 6.78
CA ASP A 139 0.79 25.71 6.45
C ASP A 139 0.00 24.91 5.40
N THR A 140 0.70 24.34 4.41
CA THR A 140 0.10 23.36 3.51
C THR A 140 -0.28 22.10 4.29
N LEU A 141 -1.52 21.66 4.12
CA LEU A 141 -2.03 20.43 4.71
C LEU A 141 -2.30 19.40 3.61
N MET A 142 -2.30 18.13 4.00
CA MET A 142 -2.70 17.04 3.13
C MET A 142 -3.54 16.02 3.89
N ARG A 143 -4.38 15.26 3.18
CA ARG A 143 -5.04 14.08 3.75
C ARG A 143 -4.98 12.90 2.78
N LEU A 144 -4.98 11.69 3.34
CA LEU A 144 -5.13 10.45 2.60
C LEU A 144 -6.60 10.03 2.63
N VAL A 145 -7.16 9.78 1.46
CA VAL A 145 -8.51 9.24 1.32
C VAL A 145 -8.42 7.92 0.58
N VAL A 146 -8.96 6.85 1.15
CA VAL A 146 -9.05 5.53 0.50
C VAL A 146 -10.52 5.19 0.40
N ASN A 147 -11.00 4.97 -0.83
CA ASN A 147 -12.41 4.64 -1.09
C ASN A 147 -13.39 5.64 -0.48
N PHE A 148 -13.10 6.93 -0.70
CA PHE A 148 -13.90 8.07 -0.22
C PHE A 148 -13.96 8.21 1.31
N GLU A 149 -13.17 7.44 2.06
CA GLU A 149 -13.04 7.55 3.51
C GLU A 149 -11.67 8.12 3.88
N PRO A 150 -11.58 9.04 4.87
CA PRO A 150 -10.31 9.58 5.32
C PRO A 150 -9.52 8.57 6.16
N TYR A 151 -8.20 8.54 5.98
CA TYR A 151 -7.28 7.69 6.73
C TYR A 151 -6.16 8.50 7.39
N ILE A 152 -5.90 8.23 8.66
CA ILE A 152 -4.84 8.90 9.45
C ILE A 152 -3.49 8.29 9.11
N ILE A 153 -2.66 9.05 8.39
CA ILE A 153 -1.31 8.61 8.00
C ILE A 153 -0.47 8.33 9.25
N PRO A 154 0.13 7.14 9.38
CA PRO A 154 0.97 6.80 10.52
C PRO A 154 2.07 7.84 10.76
N GLY A 155 2.07 8.46 11.94
CA GLY A 155 2.99 9.53 12.33
C GLY A 155 2.43 10.94 12.23
N CYS A 156 1.22 11.12 11.70
CA CYS A 156 0.47 12.38 11.74
C CYS A 156 -0.48 12.42 12.96
N ASP A 157 -0.83 13.62 13.41
CA ASP A 157 -1.64 13.83 14.63
C ASP A 157 -3.16 13.71 14.38
N GLY A 158 -3.60 13.57 13.13
CA GLY A 158 -5.01 13.47 12.74
C GLY A 158 -5.22 13.28 11.23
N GLU A 159 -6.45 13.47 10.76
CA GLU A 159 -6.82 13.35 9.34
C GLU A 159 -6.00 14.28 8.44
N TYR A 160 -5.81 15.53 8.87
CA TYR A 160 -5.03 16.53 8.14
C TYR A 160 -3.58 16.52 8.65
N CYS A 161 -2.66 16.10 7.79
CA CYS A 161 -1.24 16.10 8.08
C CYS A 161 -0.56 17.33 7.49
N LYS A 162 0.30 17.99 8.27
CA LYS A 162 1.16 19.06 7.74
C LYS A 162 2.07 18.50 6.66
N TRP A 163 2.21 19.22 5.55
CA TRP A 163 3.06 18.79 4.43
C TRP A 163 4.52 18.56 4.85
N SER A 164 5.08 19.43 5.69
CA SER A 164 6.42 19.25 6.25
C SER A 164 6.55 17.95 7.06
N LYS A 165 5.60 17.70 7.96
CA LYS A 165 5.55 16.48 8.78
C LYS A 165 5.43 15.22 7.92
N PHE A 166 4.60 15.26 6.86
CA PHE A 166 4.47 14.16 5.92
C PHE A 166 5.81 13.84 5.23
N LYS A 167 6.54 14.86 4.77
CA LYS A 167 7.88 14.67 4.21
C LYS A 167 8.86 14.08 5.23
N ASP A 168 8.79 14.49 6.50
CA ASP A 168 9.64 13.93 7.56
C ASP A 168 9.33 12.45 7.82
N ILE A 169 8.06 12.04 7.80
CA ILE A 169 7.62 10.63 7.92
C ILE A 169 8.20 9.80 6.77
N LEU A 170 8.30 10.39 5.58
CA LEU A 170 8.89 9.77 4.40
C LEU A 170 10.42 9.94 4.32
N SER A 171 11.09 10.52 5.32
CA SER A 171 12.54 10.71 5.28
C SER A 171 13.27 9.38 5.04
N GLY A 172 14.14 9.37 4.03
CA GLY A 172 14.83 8.15 3.56
C GLY A 172 13.99 7.21 2.67
N LYS A 173 12.72 7.53 2.40
CA LYS A 173 11.79 6.80 1.53
C LYS A 173 11.30 7.62 0.33
N ILE A 174 12.06 8.65 -0.02
CA ILE A 174 11.88 9.46 -1.23
C ILE A 174 13.22 9.55 -1.97
N ASN A 175 13.17 9.92 -3.25
CA ASN A 175 14.31 9.97 -4.17
C ASN A 175 14.87 8.59 -4.54
N CYS A 176 13.99 7.59 -4.63
CA CYS A 176 14.39 6.27 -5.13
C CYS A 176 14.56 6.28 -6.65
N ASP A 177 15.64 5.67 -7.11
CA ASP A 177 15.92 5.41 -8.51
C ASP A 177 15.28 4.07 -8.90
N PHE A 178 14.09 4.15 -9.51
CA PHE A 178 13.33 2.97 -9.92
C PHE A 178 14.10 2.13 -10.95
N ASP A 179 14.78 2.78 -11.89
CA ASP A 179 15.48 2.08 -12.98
C ASP A 179 16.67 1.31 -12.42
N LYS A 180 17.44 1.94 -11.52
CA LYS A 180 18.52 1.26 -10.80
C LYS A 180 18.01 0.14 -9.89
N LEU A 181 16.87 0.34 -9.24
CA LEU A 181 16.25 -0.69 -8.38
C LEU A 181 15.84 -1.92 -9.19
N CYS A 182 15.31 -1.69 -10.39
CA CYS A 182 14.71 -2.71 -11.24
C CYS A 182 15.67 -3.31 -12.27
N ALA A 183 16.85 -2.72 -12.44
CA ALA A 183 17.97 -3.33 -13.16
C ALA A 183 18.33 -4.68 -12.50
N ALA A 184 18.56 -5.71 -13.34
CA ALA A 184 18.97 -7.03 -12.90
C ALA A 184 20.38 -6.98 -12.28
#